data_AF-A0A7S2CBC7-F1
#
_entry.id   AF-A0A7S2CBC7-F1
#
_cell.length_a   1.000
_cell.length_b   1.000
_cell.length_c   1.000
_cell.angle_alpha   90.00
_cell.angle_beta   90.00
_cell.angle_gamma   90.00
#
_symmetry.space_group_name_H-M   'P 1'
#
loop_
_entity.id
_entity.type
_entity.pdbx_description
1 polymer ?
#
loop_
_entity_poly.entity_id
_entity_poly.type
_entity_poly.pdbx_seq_one_letter_code
_entity_poly.pdbx_strand_id
1 'polypeptide(L)'
;LKVRPAIVTKMETPLSRACTFLHMDYKPAFYWWDLMEISRRFLLVGVCVVVEPGSVRQLAIATFFCFAYTVLQVQAGPYAMLFNGLLATISSAALSLFFLLCLIFKY
;
A
#
# COMPACT_ATOMS: atom_id res chain seq x y z
N LEU A 1 -6.10 -31.56 -12.70
CA LEU A 1 -6.86 -31.36 -11.44
C LEU A 1 -6.19 -32.11 -10.28
N LYS A 2 -5.11 -31.55 -9.69
CA LYS A 2 -4.38 -32.13 -8.52
C LYS A 2 -4.34 -31.14 -7.36
N VAL A 3 -5.48 -30.52 -7.04
CA VAL A 3 -5.55 -29.47 -6.00
C VAL A 3 -5.79 -30.06 -4.61
N ARG A 4 -6.55 -31.16 -4.52
CA ARG A 4 -6.96 -31.79 -3.25
C ARG A 4 -5.82 -32.35 -2.38
N PRO A 5 -4.80 -33.07 -2.90
CA PRO A 5 -3.73 -33.58 -2.03
C PRO A 5 -2.78 -32.49 -1.53
N ALA A 6 -2.59 -31.39 -2.27
CA ALA A 6 -1.67 -30.31 -1.88
C ALA A 6 -2.12 -29.57 -0.61
N ILE A 7 -3.43 -29.46 -0.38
CA ILE A 7 -4.03 -28.82 0.81
C ILE A 7 -3.80 -29.68 2.07
N VAL A 8 -3.82 -31.01 1.93
CA VAL A 8 -3.62 -31.96 3.05
C VAL A 8 -2.14 -32.06 3.44
N THR A 9 -1.22 -31.96 2.47
CA THR A 9 0.22 -32.15 2.71
C THR A 9 0.98 -30.85 3.02
N LYS A 10 0.31 -29.68 3.09
CA LYS A 10 0.95 -28.34 3.16
C LYS A 10 2.05 -28.14 2.11
N MET A 11 2.00 -28.85 0.99
CA MET A 11 2.98 -28.68 -0.09
C MET A 11 2.56 -27.50 -0.95
N GLU A 12 3.42 -26.48 -0.96
CA GLU A 12 3.22 -25.28 -1.76
C GLU A 12 3.22 -25.66 -3.25
N THR A 13 2.10 -25.41 -3.93
CA THR A 13 2.04 -25.57 -5.39
C THR A 13 3.03 -24.62 -6.06
N PRO A 14 3.54 -24.90 -7.28
CA PRO A 14 4.50 -24.03 -7.95
C PRO A 14 3.99 -22.58 -8.11
N LEU A 15 2.67 -22.40 -8.25
CA LEU A 15 2.03 -21.08 -8.25
C LEU A 15 2.02 -20.43 -6.86
N SER A 16 1.72 -21.19 -5.80
CA SER A 16 1.80 -20.72 -4.41
C SER A 16 3.21 -20.25 -4.06
N ARG A 17 4.23 -20.99 -4.51
CA ARG A 17 5.65 -20.65 -4.30
C ARG A 17 6.06 -19.38 -5.04
N ALA A 18 5.47 -19.10 -6.20
CA ALA A 18 5.70 -17.85 -6.92
C ALA A 18 5.07 -16.64 -6.21
N CYS A 19 3.92 -16.84 -5.56
CA CYS A 19 3.25 -15.81 -4.75
C CYS A 19 3.88 -15.59 -3.36
N THR A 20 4.85 -16.41 -2.95
CA THR A 20 5.57 -16.24 -1.68
C THR A 20 6.26 -14.88 -1.63
N PHE A 21 6.80 -14.38 -2.74
CA PHE A 21 7.42 -13.05 -2.84
C PHE A 21 6.49 -11.93 -2.33
N LEU A 22 5.18 -12.01 -2.61
CA LEU A 22 4.22 -10.97 -2.23
C LEU A 22 4.01 -10.87 -0.70
N HIS A 23 4.15 -12.01 -0.02
CA HIS A 23 3.85 -12.13 1.41
C HIS A 23 5.13 -12.22 2.27
N MET A 24 6.30 -12.42 1.66
CA MET A 24 7.57 -12.67 2.36
C MET A 24 8.04 -11.47 3.17
N ASP A 25 7.72 -10.26 2.73
CA ASP A 25 8.13 -9.02 3.39
C ASP A 25 7.21 -8.61 4.56
N TYR A 26 6.04 -9.24 4.66
CA TYR A 26 5.02 -8.93 5.66
C TYR A 26 4.99 -9.96 6.79
N LYS A 27 4.70 -9.51 8.01
CA LYS A 27 4.40 -10.41 9.11
C LYS A 27 3.12 -11.21 8.81
N PRO A 28 3.00 -12.47 9.24
CA PRO A 28 1.83 -13.31 8.94
C PRO A 28 0.48 -12.72 9.37
N ALA A 29 0.48 -11.89 10.41
CA ALA A 29 -0.71 -11.19 10.89
C ALA A 29 -1.15 -10.00 10.01
N PHE A 30 -0.32 -9.57 9.04
CA PHE A 30 -0.50 -8.35 8.26
C PHE A 30 -0.56 -8.61 6.74
N TYR A 31 -0.88 -9.83 6.27
CA TYR A 31 -1.01 -10.10 4.83
C TYR A 31 -2.06 -9.24 4.11
N TRP A 32 -3.10 -8.82 4.83
CA TRP A 32 -4.14 -7.90 4.36
C TRP A 32 -3.63 -6.47 4.15
N TRP A 33 -2.41 -6.15 4.59
CA TRP A 33 -1.77 -4.86 4.36
C TRP A 33 -1.50 -4.60 2.88
N ASP A 34 -1.19 -5.65 2.10
CA ASP A 34 -1.01 -5.53 0.65
C ASP A 34 -2.30 -5.00 -0.03
N LEU A 35 -3.47 -5.43 0.46
CA LEU A 35 -4.75 -4.91 -0.01
C LEU A 35 -4.96 -3.42 0.33
N MET A 36 -4.44 -2.96 1.48
CA MET A 36 -4.45 -1.54 1.85
C MET A 36 -3.50 -0.71 0.97
N GLU A 37 -2.37 -1.28 0.55
CA GLU A 37 -1.49 -0.62 -0.40
C GLU A 37 -2.12 -0.46 -1.78
N ILE A 38 -2.77 -1.52 -2.27
CA ILE A 38 -3.47 -1.52 -3.55
C ILE A 38 -4.66 -0.56 -3.50
N SER A 39 -5.45 -0.56 -2.43
CA SER A 39 -6.61 0.34 -2.29
C SER A 39 -6.18 1.81 -2.27
N ARG A 40 -5.08 2.16 -1.59
CA ARG A 40 -4.49 3.49 -1.64
C ARG A 40 -4.13 3.89 -3.07
N ARG A 41 -3.42 3.03 -3.81
CA ARG A 41 -3.04 3.31 -5.21
C ARG A 41 -4.27 3.49 -6.09
N PHE A 42 -5.30 2.67 -5.89
CA PHE A 42 -6.57 2.79 -6.58
C PHE A 42 -7.30 4.10 -6.26
N LEU A 43 -7.32 4.55 -5.01
CA LEU A 43 -7.95 5.83 -4.65
C LEU A 43 -7.19 7.02 -5.25
N LEU A 44 -5.85 7.00 -5.19
CA LEU A 44 -5.03 8.10 -5.70
C LEU A 44 -5.02 8.17 -7.23
N VAL A 45 -4.94 7.04 -7.92
CA VAL A 45 -4.84 7.00 -9.39
C VAL A 45 -6.21 6.82 -10.05
N GLY A 46 -7.04 5.93 -9.51
CA GLY A 46 -8.35 5.61 -10.07
C GLY A 46 -9.40 6.66 -9.74
N VAL A 47 -9.53 7.07 -8.47
CA VAL A 47 -10.59 8.01 -8.07
C VAL A 47 -10.14 9.45 -8.24
N CYS A 48 -8.99 9.84 -7.67
CA CYS A 48 -8.61 11.25 -7.67
C CYS A 48 -8.39 11.78 -9.11
N VAL A 49 -7.76 11.01 -10.00
CA VAL A 49 -7.50 11.45 -11.39
C VAL A 49 -8.80 11.58 -12.21
N VAL A 50 -9.79 10.73 -11.96
CA VAL A 50 -11.02 10.67 -12.77
C VAL A 50 -12.05 11.73 -12.37
N VAL A 51 -12.12 12.14 -11.10
CA VAL A 51 -13.18 13.02 -10.60
C VAL A 51 -13.08 14.44 -11.18
N GLU A 52 -11.96 15.15 -10.98
CA GLU A 52 -11.74 16.49 -11.54
C GLU A 52 -10.24 16.79 -11.63
N PRO A 53 -9.57 16.54 -12.78
CA PRO A 53 -8.14 16.74 -12.90
C PRO A 53 -7.77 18.21 -12.66
N GLY A 54 -6.91 18.45 -11.67
CA GLY A 54 -6.39 19.78 -11.38
C GLY A 54 -7.29 20.63 -10.49
N SER A 55 -8.27 20.05 -9.81
CA SER A 55 -9.05 20.74 -8.78
C SER A 55 -8.29 20.80 -7.45
N VAL A 56 -8.36 21.93 -6.72
CA VAL A 56 -7.74 22.06 -5.38
C VAL A 56 -8.34 21.04 -4.39
N ARG A 57 -9.63 20.72 -4.56
CA ARG A 57 -10.37 19.77 -3.73
C ARG A 57 -9.80 18.35 -3.86
N GLN A 58 -9.48 17.94 -5.08
CA GLN A 58 -8.81 16.65 -5.36
C GLN A 58 -7.50 16.54 -4.59
N LEU A 59 -6.70 17.61 -4.61
CA LEU A 59 -5.40 17.66 -3.97
C LEU A 59 -5.50 17.64 -2.44
N ALA A 60 -6.49 18.32 -1.87
CA ALA A 60 -6.78 18.30 -0.43
C ALA A 60 -7.18 16.89 0.04
N ILE A 61 -8.08 16.23 -0.69
CA ILE A 61 -8.51 14.86 -0.39
C ILE A 61 -7.33 13.88 -0.52
N ALA A 62 -6.54 13.98 -1.59
CA ALA A 62 -5.36 13.14 -1.79
C ALA A 62 -4.31 13.33 -0.68
N THR A 63 -4.05 14.57 -0.28
CA THR A 63 -3.15 14.89 0.85
C THR A 63 -3.63 14.24 2.14
N PHE A 64 -4.91 14.36 2.46
CA PHE A 64 -5.50 13.76 3.65
C PHE A 64 -5.34 12.23 3.66
N PHE A 65 -5.66 11.56 2.55
CA PHE A 65 -5.53 10.11 2.44
C PHE A 65 -4.06 9.64 2.53
N CYS A 66 -3.13 10.35 1.89
CA CYS A 66 -1.70 10.04 1.99
C CYS A 66 -1.19 10.17 3.44
N PHE A 67 -1.62 11.22 4.15
CA PHE A 67 -1.23 11.43 5.54
C PHE A 67 -1.82 10.36 6.47
N ALA A 68 -3.12 10.08 6.34
CA ALA A 68 -3.79 9.03 7.10
C ALA A 68 -3.15 7.66 6.88
N TYR A 69 -2.83 7.32 5.63
CA TYR A 69 -2.13 6.08 5.31
C TYR A 69 -0.74 6.03 5.95
N THR A 70 0.02 7.12 5.91
CA THR A 70 1.36 7.17 6.51
C THR A 70 1.29 6.94 8.02
N VAL A 71 0.32 7.54 8.72
CA VAL A 71 0.09 7.30 10.15
C VAL A 71 -0.28 5.85 10.43
N LEU A 72 -1.21 5.28 9.66
CA LEU A 72 -1.61 3.87 9.80
C LEU A 72 -0.43 2.92 9.55
N GLN A 73 0.42 3.22 8.58
CA GLN A 73 1.59 2.41 8.25
C GLN A 73 2.62 2.39 9.38
N VAL A 74 2.88 3.56 9.98
CA VAL A 74 3.79 3.68 11.13
C VAL A 74 3.24 2.94 12.35
N GLN A 75 1.92 3.02 12.60
CA GLN A 75 1.29 2.33 13.73
C GLN A 75 1.22 0.81 13.55
N ALA A 76 0.88 0.34 12.34
CA ALA A 76 0.72 -1.09 12.07
C ALA A 76 2.07 -1.84 12.04
N GLY A 77 3.16 -1.18 11.61
CA GLY A 77 4.48 -1.80 11.49
C GLY A 77 4.47 -3.17 10.77
N PRO A 78 3.87 -3.26 9.56
CA PRO A 78 3.50 -4.53 8.94
C PRO A 78 4.70 -5.31 8.39
N TYR A 79 5.83 -4.62 8.13
CA TYR A 79 7.02 -5.20 7.55
C TYR A 79 7.80 -6.04 8.57
N ALA A 80 8.29 -7.20 8.12
CA ALA A 80 9.13 -8.09 8.94
C ALA A 80 10.56 -7.54 9.08
N MET A 81 11.09 -6.93 8.02
CA MET A 81 12.42 -6.31 8.02
C MET A 81 12.33 -4.80 8.30
N LEU A 82 13.14 -4.31 9.26
CA LEU A 82 13.14 -2.90 9.67
C LEU A 82 13.50 -1.95 8.52
N PHE A 83 14.44 -2.35 7.67
CA PHE A 83 14.88 -1.58 6.50
C PHE A 83 13.73 -1.38 5.49
N ASN A 84 12.95 -2.42 5.21
CA ASN A 84 11.78 -2.33 4.34
C ASN A 84 10.71 -1.41 4.95
N GLY A 85 10.49 -1.50 6.27
CA GLY A 85 9.60 -0.59 6.98
C GLY A 85 10.02 0.88 6.90
N LEU A 86 11.32 1.16 7.05
CA LEU A 86 11.88 2.51 6.90
C LEU A 86 11.72 3.04 5.48
N LEU A 87 12.09 2.27 4.45
CA LEU A 87 11.92 2.66 3.05
C LEU A 87 10.45 2.93 2.70
N ALA A 88 9.56 2.07 3.18
CA ALA A 88 8.14 2.21 2.94
C ALA A 88 7.56 3.46 3.65
N THR A 89 8.10 3.81 4.82
CA THR A 89 7.73 5.04 5.56
C THR A 89 8.29 6.29 4.89
N ILE A 90 9.53 6.25 4.41
CA ILE A 90 10.17 7.37 3.70
C ILE A 90 9.41 7.67 2.40
N SER A 91 9.05 6.64 1.64
CA SER A 91 8.31 6.82 0.38
C SER A 91 6.89 7.34 0.60
N SER A 92 6.17 6.86 1.62
CA SER A 92 4.83 7.37 1.94
C SER A 92 4.86 8.79 2.50
N ALA A 93 5.86 9.12 3.32
CA ALA A 93 6.11 10.49 3.77
C ALA A 93 6.46 11.43 2.61
N ALA A 94 7.33 11.01 1.69
CA ALA A 94 7.70 11.79 0.52
C ALA A 94 6.49 12.09 -0.39
N LEU A 95 5.62 11.09 -0.63
CA LEU A 95 4.37 11.29 -1.36
C LEU A 95 3.43 12.28 -0.64
N SER A 96 3.29 12.15 0.67
CA SER A 96 2.44 13.05 1.48
C SER A 96 2.96 14.49 1.42
N LEU A 97 4.28 14.69 1.53
CA LEU A 97 4.91 16.00 1.40
C LEU A 97 4.75 16.57 -0.01
N PHE A 98 4.90 15.75 -1.05
CA PHE A 98 4.70 16.18 -2.43
C PHE A 98 3.28 16.73 -2.65
N PHE A 99 2.24 15.98 -2.23
CA PHE A 99 0.86 16.45 -2.33
C PHE A 99 0.60 17.72 -1.53
N LEU A 100 1.19 17.84 -0.32
CA LEU A 100 1.09 19.03 0.51
C LEU A 100 1.74 20.24 -0.15
N LEU A 101 2.93 20.09 -0.72
CA LEU A 101 3.61 21.15 -1.47
C LEU A 101 2.77 21.58 -2.69
N CYS A 102 2.27 20.63 -3.47
CA CYS A 102 1.40 20.95 -4.60
C CYS A 102 0.13 21.72 -4.16
N LEU A 103 -0.41 21.43 -2.97
CA LEU A 103 -1.56 22.15 -2.41
C LEU A 103 -1.20 23.58 -2.03
N ILE A 104 -0.05 23.78 -1.37
CA ILE A 104 0.44 25.12 -1.03
C ILE A 104 0.71 25.94 -2.29
N PHE A 105 1.36 25.38 -3.31
CA PHE A 105 1.69 26.11 -4.54
C PHE A 105 0.47 26.49 -5.38
N LYS A 106 -0.64 25.75 -5.26
CA LYS A 106 -1.85 26.00 -6.03
C LYS A 106 -2.78 27.03 -5.36
N TYR A 107 -2.54 27.35 -4.08
CA TYR A 107 -3.26 28.35 -3.31
C TYR A 107 -2.51 29.69 -3.37
#